data_AF-A0A5E4JTD4-F1
#
_entry.id   AF-A0A5E4JTD4-F1
#
_cell.length_a   1.000
_cell.length_b   1.000
_cell.length_c   1.000
_cell.angle_alpha   90.00
_cell.angle_beta   90.00
_cell.angle_gamma   90.00
#
_symmetry.space_group_name_H-M   'P 1'
#
loop_
_entity.id
_entity.type
_entity.pdbx_description
1 polymer ?
#
loop_
_entity_poly.entity_id
_entity_poly.type
_entity_poly.pdbx_seq_one_letter_code
_entity_poly.pdbx_strand_id
1 'polypeptide(L)'
;MKRPYLKKIGSFSGIDVFYVSGYWIRHNLDKQFPNFGYKEICKYIPENEFWIDYENGKKEARYWIDYFLAFRNFRKQGMQYKKAVKEANKVEKRERSKQKYLASVPENIHTSKAYKKIHKKRILTKYTDKLHIWIVRGNHVRDLFDLDFNQGGHELVYRFIPKNEIWIDDDVYKKEVPYVLIHELHERWLMKKGWKYDSGANTQFMSRAEPHSAHFRAEALEFLARKYPKRTKRILLEQIRHNEKSID
;
A
#
# COMPACT_ATOMS: atom_id res chain seq x y z
N MET A 1 -25.79 7.88 -7.64
CA MET A 1 -25.29 6.53 -7.28
C MET A 1 -25.25 6.41 -5.76
N LYS A 2 -25.54 5.22 -5.22
CA LYS A 2 -25.41 4.96 -3.78
C LYS A 2 -23.92 4.74 -3.44
N ARG A 3 -23.51 4.97 -2.19
CA ARG A 3 -22.17 4.56 -1.71
C ARG A 3 -21.96 3.06 -1.97
N PRO A 4 -20.73 2.60 -2.27
CA PRO A 4 -19.45 3.35 -2.25
C PRO A 4 -19.09 4.07 -3.56
N TYR A 5 -19.93 3.99 -4.59
CA TYR A 5 -19.62 4.51 -5.93
C TYR A 5 -19.52 6.04 -5.96
N LEU A 6 -18.44 6.54 -6.58
CA LEU A 6 -18.22 7.98 -6.81
C LEU A 6 -18.36 8.34 -8.28
N LYS A 7 -17.73 7.59 -9.18
CA LYS A 7 -17.80 7.82 -10.63
C LYS A 7 -17.55 6.54 -11.41
N LYS A 8 -18.36 6.25 -12.44
CA LYS A 8 -18.02 5.23 -13.45
C LYS A 8 -16.95 5.80 -14.40
N ILE A 9 -15.84 5.10 -14.56
CA ILE A 9 -14.74 5.48 -15.46
C ILE A 9 -15.06 5.05 -16.89
N GLY A 10 -15.58 3.83 -17.05
CA GLY A 10 -15.92 3.26 -18.34
C GLY A 10 -16.24 1.77 -18.23
N SER A 11 -16.42 1.14 -19.38
CA SER A 11 -16.65 -0.30 -19.50
C SER A 11 -15.62 -0.90 -20.45
N PHE A 12 -14.88 -1.91 -20.00
CA PHE A 12 -13.77 -2.52 -20.75
C PHE A 12 -13.96 -4.02 -20.78
N SER A 13 -14.15 -4.59 -21.98
CA SER A 13 -14.33 -6.05 -22.16
C SER A 13 -15.41 -6.65 -21.25
N GLY A 14 -16.53 -5.92 -21.07
CA GLY A 14 -17.64 -6.29 -20.20
C GLY A 14 -17.37 -6.16 -18.70
N ILE A 15 -16.36 -5.38 -18.28
CA ILE A 15 -16.18 -4.95 -16.88
C ILE A 15 -16.45 -3.47 -16.76
N ASP A 16 -17.29 -3.12 -15.79
CA ASP A 16 -17.48 -1.74 -15.38
C ASP A 16 -16.39 -1.33 -14.39
N VAL A 17 -15.67 -0.25 -14.72
CA VAL A 17 -14.64 0.30 -13.86
C VAL A 17 -15.19 1.51 -13.12
N PHE A 18 -15.07 1.52 -11.80
CA PHE A 18 -15.56 2.59 -10.93
C PHE A 18 -14.44 3.18 -10.09
N TYR A 19 -14.44 4.51 -9.97
CA TYR A 19 -13.92 5.16 -8.78
C TYR A 19 -14.92 4.99 -7.63
N VAL A 20 -14.42 4.51 -6.50
CA VAL A 20 -15.17 4.32 -5.25
C VAL A 20 -14.52 5.09 -4.11
N SER A 21 -15.28 5.39 -3.06
CA SER A 21 -14.69 5.97 -1.84
C SER A 21 -14.00 4.88 -1.04
N GLY A 22 -12.69 4.77 -1.18
CA GLY A 22 -11.88 3.82 -0.41
C GLY A 22 -11.94 4.15 1.09
N TYR A 23 -12.01 5.43 1.44
CA TYR A 23 -12.22 5.87 2.82
C TYR A 23 -13.51 5.27 3.39
N TRP A 24 -14.64 5.37 2.67
CA TRP A 24 -15.89 4.80 3.16
C TRP A 24 -15.81 3.28 3.27
N ILE A 25 -15.22 2.59 2.29
CA ILE A 25 -15.06 1.13 2.31
C ILE A 25 -14.26 0.70 3.55
N ARG A 26 -13.11 1.32 3.83
CA ARG A 26 -12.27 1.03 5.01
C ARG A 26 -12.96 1.24 6.35
N HIS A 27 -13.95 2.12 6.40
CA HIS A 27 -14.70 2.41 7.63
C HIS A 27 -15.96 1.55 7.79
N ASN A 28 -16.51 0.99 6.71
CA ASN A 28 -17.86 0.39 6.74
C ASN A 28 -17.94 -1.04 6.21
N LEU A 29 -17.03 -1.47 5.33
CA LEU A 29 -17.08 -2.78 4.67
C LEU A 29 -15.81 -3.59 4.91
N ASP A 30 -14.66 -3.04 4.57
CA ASP A 30 -13.39 -3.76 4.52
C ASP A 30 -12.24 -2.84 4.85
N LYS A 31 -11.73 -3.00 6.07
CA LYS A 31 -10.67 -2.18 6.67
C LYS A 31 -9.36 -2.23 5.89
N GLN A 32 -9.14 -3.31 5.14
CA GLN A 32 -7.93 -3.55 4.37
C GLN A 32 -8.13 -3.28 2.88
N PHE A 33 -9.25 -2.65 2.48
CA PHE A 33 -9.47 -2.34 1.07
C PHE A 33 -8.26 -1.59 0.48
N PRO A 34 -7.57 -2.20 -0.51
CA PRO A 34 -6.35 -1.65 -1.06
C PRO A 34 -6.68 -0.56 -2.09
N ASN A 35 -5.72 -0.17 -2.92
CA ASN A 35 -5.94 0.91 -3.89
C ASN A 35 -6.89 0.54 -5.02
N PHE A 36 -7.13 -0.75 -5.25
CA PHE A 36 -8.11 -1.26 -6.21
C PHE A 36 -8.62 -2.64 -5.80
N GLY A 37 -9.82 -3.03 -6.24
CA GLY A 37 -10.46 -4.28 -5.88
C GLY A 37 -11.24 -4.90 -7.03
N TYR A 38 -11.33 -6.22 -7.02
CA TYR A 38 -12.25 -7.02 -7.86
C TYR A 38 -12.74 -8.23 -7.06
N LYS A 39 -13.75 -8.95 -7.54
CA LYS A 39 -14.45 -10.01 -6.79
C LYS A 39 -13.52 -11.00 -6.10
N GLU A 40 -12.55 -11.55 -6.82
CA GLU A 40 -11.69 -12.63 -6.32
C GLU A 40 -10.85 -12.18 -5.12
N ILE A 41 -10.59 -10.88 -4.99
CA ILE A 41 -9.82 -10.30 -3.88
C ILE A 41 -10.71 -9.63 -2.83
N CYS A 42 -11.84 -9.06 -3.26
CA CYS A 42 -12.80 -8.37 -2.42
C CYS A 42 -14.19 -8.96 -2.71
N LYS A 43 -14.59 -9.98 -1.93
CA LYS A 43 -15.81 -10.78 -2.21
C LYS A 43 -17.11 -9.98 -2.28
N TYR A 44 -17.15 -8.78 -1.70
CA TYR A 44 -18.28 -7.85 -1.72
C TYR A 44 -18.38 -7.03 -3.02
N ILE A 45 -17.35 -7.04 -3.86
CA ILE A 45 -17.37 -6.39 -5.18
C ILE A 45 -18.12 -7.29 -6.17
N PRO A 46 -19.01 -6.76 -7.02
CA PRO A 46 -19.68 -7.55 -8.04
C PRO A 46 -18.72 -8.15 -9.09
N GLU A 47 -19.07 -9.31 -9.67
CA GLU A 47 -18.25 -10.06 -10.66
C GLU A 47 -17.82 -9.24 -11.88
N ASN A 48 -18.68 -8.32 -12.31
CA ASN A 48 -18.46 -7.51 -13.51
C ASN A 48 -17.92 -6.11 -13.18
N GLU A 49 -17.37 -5.92 -11.98
CA GLU A 49 -16.88 -4.62 -11.52
C GLU A 49 -15.41 -4.66 -11.11
N PHE A 50 -14.72 -3.56 -11.43
CA PHE A 50 -13.38 -3.25 -10.96
C PHE A 50 -13.41 -1.90 -10.25
N TRP A 51 -13.07 -1.89 -8.97
CA TRP A 51 -13.14 -0.71 -8.13
C TRP A 51 -11.75 -0.13 -7.94
N ILE A 52 -11.62 1.18 -8.06
CA ILE A 52 -10.38 1.92 -7.82
C ILE A 52 -10.67 2.90 -6.68
N ASP A 53 -9.86 2.85 -5.63
CA ASP A 53 -9.87 3.81 -4.54
C ASP A 53 -9.66 5.22 -5.13
N TYR A 54 -10.65 6.09 -5.02
CA TYR A 54 -10.54 7.43 -5.57
C TYR A 54 -9.50 8.26 -4.81
N GLU A 55 -9.43 8.09 -3.49
CA GLU A 55 -8.58 8.85 -2.60
C GLU A 55 -7.11 8.44 -2.73
N ASN A 56 -6.83 7.14 -2.85
CA ASN A 56 -5.48 6.58 -2.90
C ASN A 56 -5.03 6.10 -4.27
N GLY A 57 -5.91 6.13 -5.27
CA GLY A 57 -5.70 5.32 -6.46
C GLY A 57 -5.86 5.99 -7.81
N LYS A 58 -6.42 7.19 -7.80
CA LYS A 58 -6.78 7.87 -9.03
C LYS A 58 -5.61 8.14 -9.98
N LYS A 59 -4.41 8.44 -9.45
CA LYS A 59 -3.25 8.86 -10.26
C LYS A 59 -2.67 7.73 -11.09
N GLU A 60 -2.80 6.49 -10.61
CA GLU A 60 -2.23 5.29 -11.23
C GLU A 60 -3.28 4.33 -11.79
N ALA A 61 -4.55 4.74 -11.79
CA ALA A 61 -5.69 3.95 -12.22
C ALA A 61 -5.46 3.19 -13.54
N ARG A 62 -4.75 3.79 -14.50
CA ARG A 62 -4.43 3.14 -15.78
C ARG A 62 -3.63 1.84 -15.59
N TYR A 63 -2.59 1.85 -14.77
CA TYR A 63 -1.74 0.67 -14.56
C TYR A 63 -2.53 -0.49 -13.98
N TRP A 64 -3.44 -0.20 -13.05
CA TRP A 64 -4.25 -1.23 -12.41
C TRP A 64 -5.38 -1.73 -13.31
N ILE A 65 -5.93 -0.88 -14.17
CA ILE A 65 -6.83 -1.30 -15.24
C ILE A 65 -6.08 -2.24 -16.20
N ASP A 66 -4.88 -1.87 -16.64
CA ASP A 66 -4.07 -2.68 -17.56
C ASP A 66 -3.68 -4.04 -16.92
N TYR A 67 -3.25 -4.02 -15.64
CA TYR A 67 -3.02 -5.22 -14.83
C TYR A 67 -4.26 -6.11 -14.76
N PHE A 68 -5.41 -5.55 -14.38
CA PHE A 68 -6.62 -6.32 -14.15
C PHE A 68 -7.18 -6.91 -15.44
N LEU A 69 -7.15 -6.16 -16.55
CA LEU A 69 -7.57 -6.67 -17.86
C LEU A 69 -6.67 -7.82 -18.33
N ALA A 70 -5.36 -7.71 -18.13
CA ALA A 70 -4.41 -8.79 -18.41
C ALA A 70 -4.67 -10.01 -17.52
N PHE A 71 -4.80 -9.81 -16.20
CA PHE A 71 -5.11 -10.86 -15.23
C PHE A 71 -6.39 -11.61 -15.63
N ARG A 72 -7.47 -10.89 -15.92
CA ARG A 72 -8.75 -11.49 -16.32
C ARG A 72 -8.63 -12.27 -17.62
N ASN A 73 -7.87 -11.76 -18.60
CA ASN A 73 -7.62 -12.49 -19.85
C ASN A 73 -6.89 -13.82 -19.58
N PHE A 74 -5.84 -13.81 -18.75
CA PHE A 74 -5.14 -15.04 -18.38
C PHE A 74 -6.05 -16.02 -17.63
N ARG A 75 -6.89 -15.53 -16.70
CA ARG A 75 -7.85 -16.36 -15.97
C ARG A 75 -8.88 -17.00 -16.90
N LYS A 76 -9.40 -16.26 -17.89
CA LYS A 76 -10.32 -16.77 -18.92
C LYS A 76 -9.70 -17.89 -19.77
N GLN A 77 -8.38 -17.86 -19.95
CA GLN A 77 -7.62 -18.92 -20.65
C GLN A 77 -7.29 -20.13 -19.75
N GLY A 78 -7.87 -20.20 -18.54
CA GLY A 78 -7.65 -21.31 -17.61
C GLY A 78 -6.33 -21.22 -16.82
N MET A 79 -5.58 -20.12 -16.93
CA MET A 79 -4.32 -19.96 -16.19
C MET A 79 -4.57 -19.95 -14.68
N GLN A 80 -3.80 -20.73 -13.92
CA GLN A 80 -3.88 -20.75 -12.45
C GLN A 80 -3.61 -19.37 -11.85
N TYR A 81 -4.29 -19.06 -10.73
CA TYR A 81 -4.27 -17.74 -10.09
C TYR A 81 -2.87 -17.16 -9.90
N LYS A 82 -1.97 -17.89 -9.21
CA LYS A 82 -0.60 -17.41 -8.93
C LYS A 82 0.18 -17.09 -10.21
N LYS A 83 0.00 -17.90 -11.26
CA LYS A 83 0.64 -17.67 -12.56
C LYS A 83 0.02 -16.46 -13.26
N ALA A 84 -1.30 -16.31 -13.22
CA ALA A 84 -1.99 -15.16 -13.81
C ALA A 84 -1.58 -13.83 -13.16
N VAL A 85 -1.45 -13.79 -11.82
CA VAL A 85 -0.92 -12.63 -11.10
C VAL A 85 0.51 -12.30 -11.58
N LYS A 86 1.39 -13.31 -11.64
CA LYS A 86 2.77 -13.11 -12.09
C LYS A 86 2.85 -12.56 -13.51
N GLU A 87 2.05 -13.07 -14.44
CA GLU A 87 2.05 -12.58 -15.82
C GLU A 87 1.40 -11.19 -15.94
N ALA A 88 0.35 -10.89 -15.18
CA ALA A 88 -0.25 -9.56 -15.13
C ALA A 88 0.71 -8.50 -14.55
N ASN A 89 1.49 -8.86 -13.51
CA ASN A 89 2.54 -7.99 -12.97
C ASN A 89 3.61 -7.64 -14.03
N LYS A 90 3.92 -8.57 -14.96
CA LYS A 90 4.84 -8.25 -16.07
C LYS A 90 4.24 -7.24 -17.03
N VAL A 91 2.92 -7.27 -17.27
CA VAL A 91 2.23 -6.28 -18.11
C VAL A 91 2.31 -4.91 -17.45
N GLU A 92 1.97 -4.80 -16.17
CA GLU A 92 2.10 -3.54 -15.43
C GLU A 92 3.53 -3.02 -15.43
N LYS A 93 4.51 -3.88 -15.16
CA LYS A 93 5.94 -3.51 -15.20
C LYS A 93 6.37 -3.00 -16.56
N ARG A 94 5.86 -3.58 -17.66
CA ARG A 94 6.14 -3.13 -19.02
C ARG A 94 5.51 -1.77 -19.32
N GLU A 95 4.32 -1.49 -18.80
CA GLU A 95 3.71 -0.17 -18.97
C GLU A 95 4.44 0.89 -18.15
N ARG A 96 4.82 0.56 -16.92
CA ARG A 96 5.63 1.44 -16.04
C ARG A 96 7.03 1.70 -16.60
N SER A 97 7.67 0.73 -17.24
CA SER A 97 9.01 0.92 -17.81
C SER A 97 9.07 1.94 -18.95
N LYS A 98 7.93 2.29 -19.55
CA LYS A 98 7.83 3.35 -20.57
C LYS A 98 8.02 4.75 -20.01
N GLN A 99 8.09 4.90 -18.69
CA GLN A 99 8.33 6.18 -18.05
C GLN A 99 9.75 6.69 -18.36
N LYS A 100 9.83 7.87 -18.98
CA LYS A 100 11.10 8.46 -19.46
C LYS A 100 12.17 8.57 -18.36
N TYR A 101 11.76 8.77 -17.10
CA TYR A 101 12.71 8.93 -16.01
C TYR A 101 13.44 7.62 -15.64
N LEU A 102 12.89 6.46 -15.99
CA LEU A 102 13.49 5.16 -15.71
C LEU A 102 14.65 4.84 -16.66
N ALA A 103 14.70 5.44 -17.85
CA ALA A 103 15.79 5.25 -18.82
C ALA A 103 17.16 5.72 -18.31
N SER A 104 17.19 6.48 -17.20
CA SER A 104 18.39 7.07 -16.60
C SER A 104 18.75 6.50 -15.24
N VAL A 105 18.15 5.38 -14.84
CA VAL A 105 18.37 4.76 -13.53
C VAL A 105 19.66 3.91 -13.61
N PRO A 106 20.73 4.28 -12.91
CA PRO A 106 21.97 3.51 -12.87
C PRO A 106 21.77 2.21 -12.08
N GLU A 107 22.69 1.27 -12.28
CA GLU A 107 22.70 -0.04 -11.64
C GLU A 107 22.73 0.05 -10.10
N ASN A 108 23.39 1.08 -9.55
CA ASN A 108 23.30 1.41 -8.12
C ASN A 108 22.17 2.44 -7.85
N ILE A 109 20.95 1.92 -7.68
CA ILE A 109 19.75 2.74 -7.51
C ILE A 109 19.86 3.71 -6.33
N HIS A 110 20.44 3.32 -5.19
CA HIS A 110 20.46 4.13 -3.97
C HIS A 110 21.24 5.45 -4.09
N THR A 111 22.16 5.55 -5.05
CA THR A 111 22.93 6.79 -5.33
C THR A 111 22.33 7.61 -6.47
N SER A 112 21.32 7.07 -7.16
CA SER A 112 20.75 7.67 -8.35
C SER A 112 19.97 8.96 -8.06
N LYS A 113 19.94 9.86 -9.07
CA LYS A 113 19.03 11.01 -9.05
C LYS A 113 17.56 10.59 -8.94
N ALA A 114 17.20 9.39 -9.45
CA ALA A 114 15.85 8.85 -9.36
C ALA A 114 15.48 8.51 -7.90
N TYR A 115 16.40 7.90 -7.15
CA TYR A 115 16.23 7.59 -5.73
C TYR A 115 16.10 8.84 -4.86
N LYS A 116 16.93 9.86 -5.10
CA LYS A 116 16.81 11.16 -4.41
C LYS A 116 15.46 11.85 -4.66
N LYS A 117 14.77 11.50 -5.75
CA LYS A 117 13.42 11.99 -6.06
C LYS A 117 12.32 11.13 -5.40
N ILE A 118 12.63 10.09 -4.64
CA ILE A 118 11.58 9.32 -3.95
C ILE A 118 11.06 10.12 -2.75
N HIS A 119 11.96 10.62 -1.90
CA HIS A 119 11.60 11.45 -0.76
C HIS A 119 10.95 12.77 -1.22
N LYS A 120 9.72 13.04 -0.75
CA LYS A 120 9.01 14.30 -1.03
C LYS A 120 9.09 15.25 0.15
N LYS A 121 8.78 14.74 1.34
CA LYS A 121 8.63 15.57 2.54
C LYS A 121 8.90 14.76 3.81
N ARG A 122 9.84 15.22 4.63
CA ARG A 122 10.00 14.70 5.99
C ARG A 122 8.88 15.24 6.87
N ILE A 123 8.28 14.37 7.67
CA ILE A 123 7.19 14.70 8.59
C ILE A 123 7.56 14.29 10.01
N LEU A 124 6.81 14.82 10.99
CA LEU A 124 6.97 14.50 12.42
C LEU A 124 8.38 14.80 12.99
N THR A 125 9.17 15.62 12.31
CA THR A 125 10.52 16.06 12.72
C THR A 125 10.57 16.71 14.11
N LYS A 126 9.45 17.31 14.55
CA LYS A 126 9.33 17.88 15.89
C LYS A 126 9.18 16.85 17.02
N TYR A 127 8.97 15.59 16.69
CA TYR A 127 8.75 14.51 17.65
C TYR A 127 9.89 13.50 17.67
N THR A 128 10.74 13.48 16.65
CA THR A 128 11.90 12.59 16.55
C THR A 128 12.90 13.10 15.51
N ASP A 129 14.17 13.07 15.87
CA ASP A 129 15.32 13.32 14.99
C ASP A 129 15.96 12.01 14.53
N LYS A 130 15.93 10.96 15.36
CA LYS A 130 16.50 9.63 15.11
C LYS A 130 15.73 8.77 14.09
N LEU A 131 14.40 8.88 14.06
CA LEU A 131 13.55 8.12 13.13
C LEU A 131 13.06 9.04 12.00
N HIS A 132 13.41 8.71 10.77
CA HIS A 132 13.09 9.54 9.61
C HIS A 132 11.79 9.09 8.96
N ILE A 133 10.72 9.86 9.17
CA ILE A 133 9.41 9.58 8.58
C ILE A 133 9.22 10.45 7.34
N TRP A 134 9.03 9.80 6.19
CA TRP A 134 8.96 10.45 4.89
C TRP A 134 7.62 10.19 4.19
N ILE A 135 7.02 11.24 3.64
CA ILE A 135 6.10 11.10 2.52
C ILE A 135 6.97 10.89 1.26
N VAL A 136 6.72 9.82 0.52
CA VAL A 136 7.49 9.43 -0.67
C VAL A 136 6.61 9.41 -1.93
N ARG A 137 7.22 9.53 -3.11
CA ARG A 137 6.54 9.33 -4.40
C ARG A 137 6.27 7.84 -4.58
N GLY A 138 5.09 7.36 -4.19
CA GLY A 138 4.77 5.92 -4.19
C GLY A 138 4.90 5.28 -5.56
N ASN A 139 4.49 6.00 -6.61
CA ASN A 139 4.63 5.57 -7.99
C ASN A 139 6.11 5.31 -8.37
N HIS A 140 7.04 6.13 -7.88
CA HIS A 140 8.47 5.88 -8.12
C HIS A 140 8.97 4.65 -7.36
N VAL A 141 8.45 4.39 -6.15
CA VAL A 141 8.79 3.17 -5.40
C VAL A 141 8.31 1.93 -6.17
N ARG A 142 7.08 1.96 -6.70
CA ARG A 142 6.52 0.88 -7.55
C ARG A 142 7.29 0.67 -8.84
N ASP A 143 7.67 1.75 -9.49
CA ASP A 143 8.39 1.69 -10.76
C ASP A 143 9.84 1.17 -10.58
N LEU A 144 10.49 1.46 -9.44
CA LEU A 144 11.90 1.13 -9.20
C LEU A 144 12.13 -0.14 -8.39
N PHE A 145 11.24 -0.47 -7.45
CA PHE A 145 11.51 -1.45 -6.42
C PHE A 145 10.44 -2.52 -6.31
N ASP A 146 9.20 -2.13 -6.04
CA ASP A 146 8.16 -3.08 -5.64
C ASP A 146 6.77 -2.60 -6.05
N LEU A 147 6.16 -3.29 -7.03
CA LEU A 147 4.81 -3.01 -7.52
C LEU A 147 3.75 -3.09 -6.40
N ASP A 148 4.01 -3.90 -5.37
CA ASP A 148 3.10 -4.12 -4.25
C ASP A 148 3.30 -3.09 -3.12
N PHE A 149 4.24 -2.14 -3.24
CA PHE A 149 4.37 -1.05 -2.28
C PHE A 149 3.07 -0.23 -2.25
N ASN A 150 2.37 -0.28 -1.12
CA ASN A 150 1.09 0.38 -0.92
C ASN A 150 1.01 0.97 0.48
N GLN A 151 0.45 2.17 0.61
CA GLN A 151 0.26 2.95 1.84
C GLN A 151 1.55 3.35 2.56
N GLY A 152 2.36 2.40 3.00
CA GLY A 152 3.56 2.65 3.78
C GLY A 152 4.46 1.42 3.89
N GLY A 153 5.61 1.61 4.54
CA GLY A 153 6.55 0.55 4.81
C GLY A 153 7.79 1.03 5.54
N HIS A 154 8.58 0.09 6.04
CA HIS A 154 9.85 0.36 6.71
C HIS A 154 10.92 -0.69 6.40
N GLU A 155 12.15 -0.47 6.87
CA GLU A 155 13.35 -1.23 6.48
C GLU A 155 13.33 -2.72 6.82
N LEU A 156 12.54 -3.11 7.82
CA LEU A 156 12.47 -4.50 8.26
C LEU A 156 11.52 -5.34 7.39
N VAL A 157 10.64 -4.69 6.63
CA VAL A 157 9.78 -5.31 5.62
C VAL A 157 10.41 -5.16 4.24
N TYR A 158 10.88 -3.95 3.91
CA TYR A 158 11.40 -3.62 2.59
C TYR A 158 12.90 -3.32 2.63
N ARG A 159 13.71 -4.19 2.01
CA ARG A 159 15.18 -4.06 1.97
C ARG A 159 15.68 -2.80 1.27
N PHE A 160 14.87 -2.19 0.40
CA PHE A 160 15.22 -0.97 -0.32
C PHE A 160 14.98 0.32 0.51
N ILE A 161 14.29 0.21 1.65
CA ILE A 161 14.09 1.33 2.58
C ILE A 161 15.32 1.42 3.50
N PRO A 162 15.97 2.59 3.63
CA PRO A 162 17.14 2.72 4.51
C PRO A 162 16.81 2.49 5.98
N LYS A 163 17.83 2.10 6.74
CA LYS A 163 17.71 1.95 8.20
C LYS A 163 17.14 3.22 8.84
N ASN A 164 16.27 3.02 9.83
CA ASN A 164 15.62 4.10 10.57
C ASN A 164 14.74 5.03 9.70
N GLU A 165 14.27 4.56 8.55
CA GLU A 165 13.26 5.26 7.76
C GLU A 165 11.91 4.52 7.77
N ILE A 166 10.84 5.33 7.77
CA ILE A 166 9.47 4.88 7.49
C ILE A 166 8.97 5.71 6.32
N TRP A 167 8.50 5.04 5.28
CA TRP A 167 7.99 5.67 4.07
C TRP A 167 6.47 5.56 4.05
N ILE A 168 5.81 6.65 3.68
CA ILE A 168 4.37 6.73 3.47
C ILE A 168 4.13 7.20 2.04
N ASP A 169 3.33 6.43 1.31
CA ASP A 169 2.94 6.75 -0.06
C ASP A 169 2.18 8.09 -0.09
N ASP A 170 2.56 8.97 -1.03
CA ASP A 170 1.94 10.27 -1.22
C ASP A 170 0.52 10.22 -1.80
N ASP A 171 0.08 9.05 -2.23
CA ASP A 171 -1.29 8.79 -2.57
C ASP A 171 -2.16 8.47 -1.35
N VAL A 172 -1.60 8.16 -0.17
CA VAL A 172 -2.42 7.98 1.04
C VAL A 172 -3.22 9.25 1.33
N TYR A 173 -4.54 9.08 1.46
CA TYR A 173 -5.44 10.15 1.83
C TYR A 173 -4.97 10.83 3.12
N LYS A 174 -4.84 12.15 3.10
CA LYS A 174 -4.23 12.92 4.21
C LYS A 174 -4.83 12.60 5.59
N LYS A 175 -6.12 12.27 5.66
CA LYS A 175 -6.81 11.91 6.92
C LYS A 175 -6.46 10.51 7.42
N GLU A 176 -5.92 9.65 6.55
CA GLU A 176 -5.52 8.28 6.88
C GLU A 176 -4.03 8.16 7.23
N VAL A 177 -3.20 9.13 6.84
CA VAL A 177 -1.76 9.16 7.17
C VAL A 177 -1.48 8.87 8.66
N PRO A 178 -2.21 9.43 9.65
CA PRO A 178 -1.95 9.10 11.06
C PRO A 178 -2.24 7.64 11.41
N TYR A 179 -3.18 6.98 10.74
CA TYR A 179 -3.52 5.58 10.99
C TYR A 179 -2.47 4.65 10.38
N VAL A 180 -2.10 4.90 9.12
CA VAL A 180 -1.01 4.17 8.44
C VAL A 180 0.28 4.32 9.25
N LEU A 181 0.62 5.52 9.74
CA LEU A 181 1.80 5.71 10.58
C LEU A 181 1.76 4.91 11.89
N ILE A 182 0.60 4.81 12.54
CA ILE A 182 0.45 3.98 13.74
C ILE A 182 0.72 2.51 13.42
N HIS A 183 0.21 2.03 12.28
CA HIS A 183 0.48 0.69 11.79
C HIS A 183 1.99 0.47 11.59
N GLU A 184 2.62 1.27 10.72
CA GLU A 184 4.05 1.15 10.40
C GLU A 184 4.96 1.23 11.63
N LEU A 185 4.69 2.17 12.53
CA LEU A 185 5.48 2.33 13.75
C LEU A 185 5.34 1.13 14.69
N HIS A 186 4.11 0.61 14.86
CA HIS A 186 3.88 -0.50 15.77
C HIS A 186 4.45 -1.80 15.22
N GLU A 187 4.25 -2.06 13.93
CA GLU A 187 4.84 -3.21 13.23
C GLU A 187 6.36 -3.19 13.36
N ARG A 188 7.00 -2.07 13.03
CA ARG A 188 8.45 -1.89 13.13
C ARG A 188 8.97 -2.16 14.53
N TRP A 189 8.29 -1.63 15.55
CA TRP A 189 8.68 -1.83 16.94
C TRP A 189 8.59 -3.30 17.37
N LEU A 190 7.52 -4.01 16.99
CA LEU A 190 7.38 -5.43 17.29
C LEU A 190 8.44 -6.26 16.55
N MET A 191 8.72 -5.96 15.29
CA MET A 191 9.76 -6.63 14.52
C MET A 191 11.16 -6.39 15.10
N LYS A 192 11.46 -5.18 15.60
CA LYS A 192 12.70 -4.91 16.35
C LYS A 192 12.83 -5.76 17.61
N LYS A 193 11.70 -6.16 18.22
CA LYS A 193 11.65 -7.09 19.35
C LYS A 193 11.69 -8.57 18.96
N GLY A 194 11.89 -8.89 17.68
CA GLY A 194 11.97 -10.26 17.17
C GLY A 194 10.63 -10.89 16.79
N TRP A 195 9.53 -10.11 16.77
CA TRP A 195 8.26 -10.63 16.24
C TRP A 195 8.38 -10.84 14.74
N LYS A 196 7.81 -11.95 14.24
CA LYS A 196 7.80 -12.24 12.81
C LYS A 196 6.83 -11.31 12.08
N TYR A 197 7.24 -10.90 10.89
CA TYR A 197 6.31 -10.36 9.90
C TYR A 197 5.52 -11.51 9.29
N ASP A 198 4.20 -11.35 9.27
CA ASP A 198 3.31 -12.21 8.50
C ASP A 198 2.08 -11.38 8.12
N SER A 199 2.04 -10.98 6.85
CA SER A 199 0.89 -10.31 6.24
C SER A 199 -0.24 -11.28 5.84
N GLY A 200 -0.14 -12.56 6.21
CA GLY A 200 -1.13 -13.58 5.87
C GLY A 200 -1.14 -13.94 4.38
N ALA A 201 -0.02 -13.79 3.67
CA ALA A 201 -0.03 -13.88 2.22
C ALA A 201 1.19 -14.60 1.63
N ASN A 202 0.97 -15.85 1.20
CA ASN A 202 1.69 -16.40 0.05
C ASN A 202 0.96 -16.00 -1.25
N THR A 203 0.71 -14.69 -1.41
CA THR A 203 -0.23 -13.91 -2.26
C THR A 203 -1.26 -13.19 -1.40
N GLN A 204 -1.40 -11.88 -1.60
CA GLN A 204 -2.19 -10.86 -0.85
C GLN A 204 -3.63 -11.23 -0.43
N PHE A 205 -4.15 -12.44 -0.66
CA PHE A 205 -5.60 -12.70 -0.61
C PHE A 205 -6.05 -14.00 0.06
N MET A 206 -5.18 -14.90 0.53
CA MET A 206 -5.63 -16.10 1.25
C MET A 206 -4.57 -16.67 2.20
N SER A 207 -4.49 -16.14 3.42
CA SER A 207 -4.35 -16.92 4.66
C SER A 207 -4.67 -16.02 5.85
N ARG A 208 -5.23 -16.59 6.93
CA ARG A 208 -5.34 -15.85 8.19
C ARG A 208 -3.92 -15.58 8.66
N ALA A 209 -3.48 -14.32 8.65
CA ALA A 209 -2.23 -13.92 9.30
C ALA A 209 -2.16 -14.58 10.68
N GLU A 210 -0.98 -15.08 11.04
CA GLU A 210 -0.81 -15.67 12.36
C GLU A 210 -1.29 -14.65 13.42
N PRO A 211 -2.17 -15.05 14.37
CA PRO A 211 -2.76 -14.14 15.37
C PRO A 211 -1.73 -13.39 16.22
N HIS A 212 -0.46 -13.71 16.07
CA HIS A 212 0.69 -13.20 16.81
C HIS A 212 1.78 -12.61 15.89
N SER A 213 1.47 -12.26 14.64
CA SER A 213 2.40 -11.52 13.78
C SER A 213 2.47 -10.03 14.15
N ALA A 214 3.60 -9.39 13.82
CA ALA A 214 3.77 -7.95 13.99
C ALA A 214 2.71 -7.16 13.21
N HIS A 215 2.44 -7.58 11.96
CA HIS A 215 1.44 -6.97 11.08
C HIS A 215 0.03 -7.04 11.68
N PHE A 216 -0.40 -8.22 12.11
CA PHE A 216 -1.72 -8.42 12.71
C PHE A 216 -1.95 -7.53 13.95
N ARG A 217 -0.92 -7.38 14.80
CA ARG A 217 -0.98 -6.50 15.97
C ARG A 217 -1.03 -5.03 15.58
N ALA A 218 -0.29 -4.63 14.54
CA ALA A 218 -0.32 -3.28 14.00
C ALA A 218 -1.71 -2.92 13.44
N GLU A 219 -2.34 -3.83 12.69
CA GLU A 219 -3.71 -3.66 12.19
C GLU A 219 -4.71 -3.45 13.33
N ALA A 220 -4.59 -4.24 14.41
CA ALA A 220 -5.47 -4.13 15.57
C ALA A 220 -5.34 -2.75 16.24
N LEU A 221 -4.12 -2.21 16.34
CA LEU A 221 -3.87 -0.88 16.91
C LEU A 221 -4.35 0.23 15.97
N GLU A 222 -4.14 0.10 14.67
CA GLU A 222 -4.68 1.00 13.66
C GLU A 222 -6.20 1.08 13.76
N PHE A 223 -6.86 -0.09 13.83
CA PHE A 223 -8.31 -0.16 13.98
C PHE A 223 -8.79 0.54 15.26
N LEU A 224 -8.09 0.34 16.37
CA LEU A 224 -8.40 1.03 17.62
C LEU A 224 -8.29 2.56 17.45
N ALA A 225 -7.26 3.04 16.76
CA ALA A 225 -7.06 4.46 16.49
C ALA A 225 -8.17 5.03 15.58
N ARG A 226 -8.62 4.28 14.56
CA ARG A 226 -9.74 4.66 13.70
C ARG A 226 -11.06 4.72 14.46
N LYS A 227 -11.31 3.77 15.37
CA LYS A 227 -12.51 3.72 16.21
C LYS A 227 -12.55 4.86 17.23
N TYR A 228 -11.39 5.32 17.71
CA TYR A 228 -11.28 6.39 18.70
C TYR A 228 -10.37 7.54 18.22
N PRO A 229 -10.80 8.37 17.23
CA PRO A 229 -9.95 9.40 16.62
C PRO A 229 -9.37 10.43 17.60
N LYS A 230 -10.08 10.69 18.71
CA LYS A 230 -9.59 11.59 19.78
C LYS A 230 -8.32 11.06 20.47
N ARG A 231 -8.05 9.75 20.39
CA ARG A 231 -6.86 9.09 20.99
C ARG A 231 -5.71 8.94 20.01
N THR A 232 -5.92 9.12 18.71
CA THR A 232 -4.93 8.87 17.64
C THR A 232 -3.62 9.61 17.87
N LYS A 233 -3.66 10.90 18.22
CA LYS A 233 -2.43 11.67 18.49
C LYS A 233 -1.62 11.07 19.64
N ARG A 234 -2.28 10.63 20.72
CA ARG A 234 -1.60 10.02 21.87
C ARG A 234 -0.94 8.70 21.48
N ILE A 235 -1.68 7.82 20.79
CA ILE A 235 -1.19 6.52 20.31
C ILE A 235 0.02 6.72 19.39
N LEU A 236 -0.07 7.65 18.44
CA LEU A 236 1.03 7.96 17.52
C LEU A 236 2.29 8.38 18.26
N LEU A 237 2.19 9.31 19.22
CA LEU A 237 3.35 9.76 20.00
C LEU A 237 3.95 8.66 20.87
N GLU A 238 3.13 7.75 21.38
CA GLU A 238 3.60 6.58 22.11
C GLU A 238 4.40 5.63 21.21
N GLN A 239 3.91 5.35 19.98
CA GLN A 239 4.63 4.49 19.05
C GLN A 239 5.95 5.11 18.54
N ILE A 240 6.02 6.45 18.40
CA ILE A 240 7.28 7.14 18.12
C ILE A 240 8.29 6.88 19.25
N ARG A 241 7.90 7.10 20.52
CA ARG A 241 8.78 6.87 21.69
C ARG A 241 9.25 5.43 21.79
N HIS A 242 8.39 4.46 21.49
CA HIS A 242 8.75 3.04 21.44
C HIS A 242 9.86 2.77 20.43
N ASN A 243 9.75 3.36 19.23
CA ASN A 243 10.76 3.21 18.20
C ASN A 243 12.07 3.91 18.55
N GLU A 244 12.03 5.11 19.14
CA GLU A 244 13.26 5.83 19.53
C GLU A 244 14.10 5.08 20.55
N LYS A 245 13.46 4.40 21.51
CA LYS A 245 14.15 3.54 22.48
C LYS A 245 14.81 2.30 21.85
N SER A 246 14.45 1.97 20.62
CA SER A 246 14.98 0.83 19.86
C SER A 246 15.96 1.24 18.75
N ILE A 247 16.30 2.53 18.68
CA ILE A 247 17.34 3.05 17.79
C ILE A 247 18.63 3.13 18.61
N ASP A 248 19.52 2.16 18.36
CA ASP A 248 20.90 2.16 18.81
C ASP A 248 21.70 3.28 18.14
#